data_AF-A0A1Y4UDK7-F1
#
_entry.id   AF-A0A1Y4UDK7-F1
#
_cell.length_a   1.000
_cell.length_b   1.000
_cell.length_c   1.000
_cell.angle_alpha   90.00
_cell.angle_beta   90.00
_cell.angle_gamma   90.00
#
_symmetry.space_group_name_H-M   'P 1'
#
loop_
_entity.id
_entity.type
_entity.pdbx_description
1 polymer ?
#
loop_
_entity_poly.entity_id
_entity_poly.type
_entity_poly.pdbx_seq_one_letter_code
_entity_poly.pdbx_strand_id
1 'polypeptide(L)'
;MYNKPLMFTVGMLADMTGGNKQYLSKKVKELIYNSEINMQAELKSNREGYRIPESEVIRCFDNITKEQIDEYKRKYYAMDTSPKVRKLNEQKEQSENFFLQKENEILTEWKIRLASATQEEKNSPQMYEYLEQELNKIQLLKEAKLKEYVMLEMFIENCDKMIDSIQNKLKNKN
;
A
#
# COMPACT_ATOMS: atom_id res chain seq x y z
N MET A 1 12.09 -17.31 -21.91
CA MET A 1 13.08 -16.23 -21.66
C MET A 1 12.91 -15.70 -20.23
N TYR A 2 13.03 -16.57 -19.21
CA TYR A 2 12.66 -16.29 -17.81
C TYR A 2 13.83 -16.32 -16.81
N ASN A 3 15.07 -16.37 -17.32
CA ASN A 3 16.29 -16.53 -16.49
C ASN A 3 16.94 -15.21 -16.05
N LYS A 4 16.24 -14.08 -16.12
CA LYS A 4 16.80 -12.84 -15.58
C LYS A 4 16.71 -12.88 -14.04
N PRO A 5 17.81 -12.59 -13.32
CA PRO A 5 17.78 -12.53 -11.86
C PRO A 5 16.82 -11.41 -11.44
N LEU A 6 15.87 -11.76 -10.56
CA LEU A 6 14.89 -10.82 -10.01
C LEU A 6 15.43 -10.29 -8.68
N MET A 7 15.33 -8.98 -8.50
CA MET A 7 15.62 -8.33 -7.23
C MET A 7 14.32 -8.19 -6.44
N PHE A 8 14.24 -8.85 -5.29
CA PHE A 8 13.05 -8.91 -4.45
C PHE A 8 12.99 -7.72 -3.50
N THR A 9 11.80 -7.14 -3.35
CA THR A 9 11.50 -6.18 -2.28
C THR A 9 10.80 -6.89 -1.13
N VAL A 10 10.75 -6.27 0.05
CA VAL A 10 9.96 -6.78 1.20
C VAL A 10 8.49 -7.00 0.83
N GLY A 11 7.93 -6.16 -0.03
CA GLY A 11 6.56 -6.34 -0.55
C GLY A 11 6.45 -7.63 -1.37
N MET A 12 7.36 -7.84 -2.32
CA MET A 12 7.38 -9.06 -3.14
C MET A 12 7.57 -10.32 -2.30
N LEU A 13 8.40 -10.26 -1.25
CA LEU A 13 8.55 -11.37 -0.31
C LEU A 13 7.26 -11.63 0.50
N ALA A 14 6.56 -10.58 0.93
CA ALA A 14 5.28 -10.71 1.63
C ALA A 14 4.21 -11.32 0.72
N ASP A 15 4.11 -10.84 -0.52
CA ASP A 15 3.17 -11.35 -1.53
C ASP A 15 3.46 -12.81 -1.89
N MET A 16 4.74 -13.17 -2.02
CA MET A 16 5.17 -14.53 -2.36
C MET A 16 4.94 -15.53 -1.21
N THR A 17 5.14 -15.11 0.03
CA THR A 17 5.08 -16.00 1.20
C THR A 17 3.76 -15.95 1.95
N GLY A 18 2.87 -15.01 1.62
CA GLY A 18 1.71 -14.66 2.46
C GLY A 18 2.11 -14.15 3.85
N GLY A 19 3.37 -13.78 4.03
CA GLY A 19 3.97 -13.45 5.32
C GLY A 19 3.68 -12.04 5.78
N ASN A 20 3.81 -11.80 7.10
CA ASN A 20 3.64 -10.47 7.66
C ASN A 20 4.78 -9.52 7.20
N LYS A 21 4.41 -8.47 6.47
CA LYS A 21 5.32 -7.45 5.92
C LYS A 21 6.18 -6.76 6.98
N GLN A 22 5.68 -6.56 8.20
CA GLN A 22 6.45 -5.96 9.30
C GLN A 22 7.54 -6.91 9.81
N TYR A 23 7.21 -8.20 9.92
CA TYR A 23 8.17 -9.24 10.29
C TYR A 23 9.29 -9.38 9.25
N LEU A 24 8.92 -9.43 7.96
CA LEU A 24 9.88 -9.48 6.87
C LEU A 24 10.75 -8.22 6.81
N SER A 25 10.17 -7.04 7.06
CA SER A 25 10.93 -5.79 7.13
C SER A 25 11.94 -5.80 8.28
N LYS A 26 11.57 -6.31 9.46
CA LYS A 26 12.50 -6.47 10.59
C LYS A 26 13.65 -7.42 10.25
N LYS A 27 13.32 -8.58 9.67
CA LYS A 27 14.33 -9.57 9.24
C LYS A 27 15.29 -8.98 8.21
N VAL A 28 14.79 -8.28 7.20
CA VAL A 28 15.65 -7.60 6.20
C VAL A 28 16.55 -6.55 6.84
N LYS A 29 16.07 -5.80 7.83
CA LYS A 29 16.91 -4.84 8.57
C LYS A 29 18.04 -5.53 9.35
N GLU A 30 17.78 -6.68 9.95
CA GLU A 30 18.81 -7.46 10.64
C GLU A 30 19.89 -7.98 9.66
N LEU A 31 19.50 -8.32 8.43
CA LEU A 31 20.41 -8.74 7.36
C LEU A 31 21.33 -7.61 6.87
N ILE A 32 20.96 -6.33 7.03
CA ILE A 32 21.80 -5.19 6.60
C ILE A 32 23.09 -5.12 7.42
N TYR A 33 23.02 -5.51 8.68
CA TYR A 33 24.17 -5.50 9.58
C TYR A 33 25.11 -6.68 9.35
N ASN A 34 24.78 -7.60 8.43
CA ASN A 34 25.64 -8.71 8.04
C ASN A 34 26.42 -8.38 6.77
N SER A 35 27.73 -8.23 6.89
CA SER A 35 28.64 -7.87 5.80
C SER A 35 28.74 -8.91 4.67
N GLU A 36 28.21 -10.12 4.88
CA GLU A 36 28.24 -11.20 3.89
C GLU A 36 27.01 -11.23 2.96
N ILE A 37 26.05 -10.32 3.15
CA ILE A 37 24.79 -10.31 2.40
C ILE A 37 24.79 -9.17 1.39
N ASN A 38 24.61 -9.52 0.12
CA ASN A 38 24.55 -8.54 -0.96
C ASN A 38 23.15 -7.96 -1.11
N MET A 39 22.90 -6.76 -0.57
CA MET A 39 21.65 -6.02 -0.77
C MET A 39 21.89 -4.66 -1.43
N GLN A 40 20.93 -4.21 -2.23
CA GLN A 40 20.96 -2.88 -2.85
C GLN A 40 19.93 -1.97 -2.17
N ALA A 41 20.36 -0.82 -1.67
CA ALA A 41 19.46 0.20 -1.17
C ALA A 41 18.68 0.83 -2.34
N GLU A 42 17.38 1.05 -2.16
CA GLU A 42 16.50 1.75 -3.09
C GLU A 42 15.76 2.85 -2.33
N LEU A 43 15.87 4.09 -2.79
CA LEU A 43 15.09 5.20 -2.26
C LEU A 43 13.73 5.23 -2.96
N LYS A 44 12.65 5.01 -2.20
CA LYS A 44 11.27 5.21 -2.68
C LYS A 44 10.56 6.20 -1.75
N SER A 45 10.17 7.35 -2.29
CA SER A 45 9.32 8.35 -1.60
C SER A 45 9.79 8.66 -0.16
N ASN A 46 11.03 9.15 -0.02
CA ASN A 46 11.67 9.51 1.25
C ASN A 46 11.83 8.38 2.29
N ARG A 47 11.64 7.11 1.91
CA ARG A 47 11.91 5.95 2.76
C ARG A 47 12.95 5.04 2.12
N GLU A 48 13.90 4.58 2.92
CA GLU A 48 14.86 3.55 2.51
C GLU A 48 14.15 2.20 2.34
N GLY A 49 14.21 1.65 1.15
CA GLY A 49 13.86 0.28 0.82
C GLY A 49 15.11 -0.52 0.45
N TYR A 50 14.97 -1.84 0.40
CA TYR A 50 16.07 -2.74 0.01
C TYR A 50 15.60 -3.71 -1.06
N ARG A 51 16.50 -3.95 -2.00
CA ARG A 51 16.40 -4.94 -3.05
C ARG A 51 17.36 -6.08 -2.76
N ILE A 52 16.80 -7.28 -2.71
CA ILE A 52 17.48 -8.50 -2.28
C ILE A 52 17.57 -9.43 -3.50
N PRO A 53 18.77 -9.83 -3.94
CA PRO A 53 18.90 -10.75 -5.06
C PRO A 53 18.36 -12.13 -4.68
N GLU A 54 17.87 -12.85 -5.69
CA GLU A 54 17.32 -14.22 -5.56
C GLU A 54 18.20 -15.16 -4.72
N SER A 55 19.52 -15.13 -4.93
CA SER A 55 20.48 -15.95 -4.20
C SER A 55 20.49 -15.68 -2.69
N GLU A 56 20.33 -14.41 -2.29
CA GLU A 56 20.31 -14.02 -0.87
C GLU A 56 18.95 -14.27 -0.24
N VAL A 57 17.87 -14.24 -1.04
CA VAL A 57 16.53 -14.66 -0.57
C VAL A 57 16.56 -16.14 -0.17
N ILE A 58 17.10 -17.01 -1.02
CA ILE A 58 17.20 -18.45 -0.73
C ILE A 58 18.12 -18.70 0.48
N ARG A 59 19.23 -17.95 0.59
CA ARG A 59 20.20 -18.10 1.69
C ARG A 59 19.66 -17.64 3.05
N CYS A 60 18.88 -16.57 3.08
CA CYS A 60 18.51 -15.89 4.34
C CYS A 60 17.08 -16.19 4.82
N PHE A 61 16.25 -16.79 3.97
CA PHE A 61 14.85 -17.08 4.28
C PHE A 61 14.57 -18.57 4.14
N ASP A 62 14.74 -19.30 5.24
CA ASP A 62 14.61 -20.77 5.30
C ASP A 62 13.25 -21.31 4.80
N ASN A 63 12.22 -20.49 4.85
CA ASN A 63 10.86 -20.83 4.41
C ASN A 63 10.60 -20.54 2.92
N ILE A 64 11.60 -20.07 2.18
CA ILE A 64 11.49 -19.72 0.77
C ILE A 64 12.30 -20.71 -0.06
N THR A 65 11.59 -21.46 -0.89
CA THR A 65 12.16 -22.44 -1.81
C THR A 65 12.41 -21.83 -3.19
N LYS A 66 13.29 -22.46 -3.96
CA LYS A 66 13.57 -22.06 -5.34
C LYS A 66 12.32 -22.19 -6.23
N GLU A 67 11.52 -23.23 -5.99
CA GLU A 67 10.27 -23.48 -6.70
C GLU A 67 9.26 -22.34 -6.51
N GLN A 68 9.15 -21.80 -5.29
CA GLN A 68 8.30 -20.64 -4.99
C GLN A 68 8.76 -19.36 -5.71
N ILE A 69 10.07 -19.14 -5.77
CA ILE A 69 10.66 -18.02 -6.50
C ILE A 69 10.37 -18.15 -8.01
N ASP A 70 10.54 -19.34 -8.58
CA ASP A 70 10.29 -19.59 -9.99
C ASP A 70 8.79 -19.48 -10.35
N GLU A 71 7.90 -19.90 -9.46
CA GLU A 71 6.45 -19.68 -9.61
C GLU A 71 6.11 -18.18 -9.55
N TYR A 72 6.66 -17.45 -8.59
CA TYR A 72 6.45 -16.02 -8.46
C TYR A 72 6.98 -15.25 -9.67
N LYS A 73 8.19 -15.56 -10.15
CA LYS A 73 8.79 -14.97 -11.36
C LYS A 73 7.91 -15.20 -12.59
N ARG A 74 7.35 -16.40 -12.75
CA ARG A 74 6.42 -16.69 -13.86
C ARG A 74 5.18 -15.79 -13.81
N LYS A 75 4.58 -15.60 -12.63
CA LYS A 75 3.43 -14.70 -12.44
C LYS A 75 3.82 -13.24 -12.68
N TYR A 76 4.92 -12.79 -12.09
CA TYR A 76 5.43 -11.43 -12.17
C TYR A 76 5.79 -11.02 -13.61
N TYR A 77 6.50 -11.87 -14.36
CA TYR A 77 6.87 -11.57 -15.74
C TYR A 77 5.70 -11.76 -16.73
N ALA A 78 4.74 -12.65 -16.46
CA ALA A 78 3.52 -12.74 -17.26
C ALA A 78 2.67 -11.46 -17.18
N MET A 79 2.76 -10.71 -16.07
CA MET A 79 2.14 -9.39 -15.92
C MET A 79 2.88 -8.29 -16.70
N ASP A 80 4.18 -8.44 -16.95
CA ASP A 80 5.04 -7.40 -17.53
C ASP A 80 5.24 -7.50 -19.07
N THR A 81 4.87 -8.63 -19.71
CA THR A 81 5.13 -8.89 -21.14
C THR A 81 4.05 -8.45 -22.14
N SER A 82 3.37 -7.33 -21.91
CA SER A 82 2.57 -6.69 -22.96
C SER A 82 3.17 -5.33 -23.32
N PRO A 83 3.79 -5.17 -24.52
CA PRO A 83 4.31 -3.89 -24.95
C PRO A 83 3.16 -2.90 -25.04
N LYS A 84 3.14 -1.90 -24.15
CA LYS A 84 2.11 -0.87 -24.03
C LYS A 84 2.14 0.10 -25.21
N VAL A 85 1.73 -0.33 -26.40
CA VAL A 85 1.27 0.57 -27.46
C VAL A 85 -0.10 1.09 -27.01
N ARG A 86 -0.20 2.38 -26.71
CA ARG A 86 -1.44 3.03 -26.25
C ARG A 86 -2.51 2.96 -27.35
N LYS A 87 -3.38 1.95 -27.31
CA LYS A 87 -4.73 2.07 -27.90
C LYS A 87 -5.58 2.91 -26.94
N LEU A 88 -6.20 3.94 -27.50
CA LEU A 88 -6.90 5.01 -26.77
C LEU A 88 -8.24 4.60 -26.15
N ASN A 89 -8.70 3.35 -26.31
CA ASN A 89 -9.95 2.88 -25.73
C ASN A 89 -9.75 1.49 -25.10
N GLU A 90 -9.37 1.47 -23.83
CA GLU A 90 -9.65 0.39 -22.89
C GLU A 90 -9.36 0.98 -21.51
N GLN A 91 -10.39 1.04 -20.67
CA GLN A 91 -10.29 1.48 -19.28
C GLN A 91 -9.30 0.56 -18.55
N LYS A 92 -8.04 1.00 -18.51
CA LYS A 92 -7.07 0.50 -17.56
C LYS A 92 -7.58 0.86 -16.18
N GLU A 93 -7.90 -0.15 -15.37
CA GLU A 93 -7.94 0.00 -13.93
C GLU A 93 -6.63 0.67 -13.51
N GLN A 94 -6.78 1.95 -13.16
CA GLN A 94 -5.70 2.74 -12.62
C GLN A 94 -5.22 2.03 -11.37
N SER A 95 -3.91 1.87 -11.28
CA SER A 95 -3.15 1.60 -10.06
C SER A 95 -3.94 2.03 -8.82
N GLU A 96 -4.16 1.10 -7.90
CA GLU A 96 -4.80 1.35 -6.60
C GLU A 96 -4.27 2.64 -5.99
N ASN A 97 -5.01 3.74 -6.20
CA ASN A 97 -4.84 4.93 -5.39
C ASN A 97 -5.33 4.50 -4.02
N PHE A 98 -4.42 4.32 -3.08
CA PHE A 98 -4.74 3.91 -1.71
C PHE A 98 -5.82 4.85 -1.16
N PHE A 99 -7.04 4.33 -1.07
CA PHE A 99 -8.18 5.04 -0.53
C PHE A 99 -7.84 5.48 0.90
N LEU A 100 -8.01 6.78 1.18
CA LEU A 100 -7.77 7.40 2.49
C LEU A 100 -6.31 7.46 2.96
N GLN A 101 -5.31 7.29 2.09
CA GLN A 101 -3.90 7.34 2.53
C GLN A 101 -3.53 8.69 3.19
N LYS A 102 -3.91 9.80 2.57
CA LYS A 102 -3.60 11.14 3.10
C LYS A 102 -4.34 11.43 4.39
N GLU A 103 -5.60 10.99 4.47
CA GLU A 103 -6.45 11.11 5.65
C GLU A 103 -5.88 10.32 6.83
N ASN A 104 -5.37 9.11 6.57
CA ASN A 104 -4.71 8.30 7.59
C ASN A 104 -3.40 8.92 8.08
N GLU A 105 -2.62 9.55 7.19
CA GLU A 105 -1.42 10.28 7.58
C GLU A 105 -1.76 11.39 8.59
N ILE A 106 -2.79 12.21 8.31
CA ILE A 106 -3.29 13.26 9.21
C ILE A 106 -3.67 12.68 10.59
N LEU A 107 -4.36 11.54 10.63
CA LEU A 107 -4.78 10.91 11.90
C LEU A 107 -3.61 10.40 12.77
N THR A 108 -2.41 10.26 12.19
CA THR A 108 -1.24 9.69 12.88
C THR A 108 -0.17 10.73 13.22
N GLU A 109 -0.16 11.88 12.54
CA GLU A 109 0.87 12.91 12.66
C GLU A 109 1.03 13.40 14.11
N TRP A 110 -0.08 13.69 14.80
CA TRP A 110 -0.06 14.16 16.19
C TRP A 110 0.52 13.12 17.16
N LYS A 111 0.28 11.82 16.91
CA LYS A 111 0.82 10.73 17.74
C LYS A 111 2.32 10.62 17.59
N ILE A 112 2.82 10.77 16.37
CA ILE A 112 4.25 10.73 16.07
C ILE A 112 4.94 11.91 16.78
N ARG A 113 4.37 13.12 16.68
CA ARG A 113 4.94 14.31 17.30
C ARG A 113 4.96 14.22 18.84
N LEU A 114 3.89 13.70 19.45
CA LEU A 114 3.87 13.45 20.89
C LEU A 114 4.87 12.37 21.31
N ALA A 115 5.01 11.30 20.54
CA ALA A 115 5.96 10.22 20.84
C ALA A 115 7.43 10.71 20.79
N SER A 116 7.74 11.66 19.89
CA SER A 116 9.08 12.24 19.76
C SER A 116 9.39 13.35 20.77
N ALA A 117 8.38 13.91 21.46
CA ALA A 117 8.57 15.00 22.41
C ALA A 117 9.11 14.50 23.76
N THR A 118 9.97 15.30 24.39
CA THR A 118 10.42 15.09 25.77
C THR A 118 9.27 15.30 26.76
N GLN A 119 9.45 14.85 28.01
CA GLN A 119 8.39 14.94 29.03
C GLN A 119 8.02 16.40 29.38
N GLU A 120 8.97 17.32 29.28
CA GLU A 120 8.74 18.75 29.50
C GLU A 120 7.99 19.37 28.31
N GLU A 121 8.37 19.03 27.09
CA GLU A 121 7.70 19.50 25.87
C GLU A 121 6.25 19.00 25.77
N LYS A 122 5.99 17.75 26.19
CA LYS A 122 4.63 17.19 26.23
C LYS A 122 3.65 18.00 27.08
N ASN A 123 4.16 18.60 28.15
CA ASN A 123 3.37 19.43 29.08
C ASN A 123 3.51 20.93 28.80
N SER A 124 4.16 21.29 27.68
CA SER A 124 4.38 22.69 27.33
C SER A 124 3.11 23.33 26.75
N PRO A 125 2.88 24.64 26.98
CA PRO A 125 1.78 25.38 26.37
C PRO A 125 1.74 25.27 24.84
N GLN A 126 2.90 25.19 24.20
CA GLN A 126 3.03 25.03 22.76
C GLN A 126 2.51 23.68 22.27
N MET A 127 2.69 22.62 23.07
CA MET A 127 2.12 21.31 22.75
C MET A 127 0.61 21.29 22.93
N TYR A 128 0.07 21.98 23.94
CA TYR A 128 -1.38 22.14 24.10
C TYR A 128 -1.99 22.85 22.89
N GLU A 129 -1.43 23.97 22.46
CA GLU A 129 -1.90 24.71 21.29
C GLU A 129 -1.83 23.86 20.00
N TYR A 130 -0.74 23.10 19.83
CA TYR A 130 -0.63 22.15 18.72
C TYR A 130 -1.74 21.10 18.75
N LEU A 131 -2.01 20.48 19.89
CA LEU A 131 -3.05 19.45 20.01
C LEU A 131 -4.45 20.02 19.78
N GLU A 132 -4.73 21.25 20.19
CA GLU A 132 -6.00 21.94 19.87
C GLU A 132 -6.16 22.15 18.37
N GLN A 133 -5.09 22.56 17.67
CA GLN A 133 -5.11 22.70 16.21
C GLN A 133 -5.34 21.35 15.52
N GLU A 134 -4.66 20.28 15.95
CA GLU A 134 -4.86 18.94 15.41
C GLU A 134 -6.25 18.39 15.68
N LEU A 135 -6.81 18.64 16.86
CA LEU A 135 -8.19 18.27 17.19
C LEU A 135 -9.18 18.91 16.22
N ASN A 136 -9.04 20.22 15.96
CA ASN A 136 -9.89 20.94 15.01
C ASN A 136 -9.75 20.39 13.58
N LYS A 137 -8.52 20.09 13.13
CA LYS A 137 -8.28 19.47 11.81
C LYS A 137 -8.99 18.12 11.69
N ILE A 138 -8.88 17.26 12.70
CA ILE A 138 -9.51 15.93 12.71
C ILE A 138 -11.03 16.06 12.72
N GLN A 139 -11.59 17.02 13.46
CA GLN A 139 -13.03 17.27 13.50
C GLN A 139 -13.57 17.70 12.12
N LEU A 140 -12.90 18.64 11.45
CA LEU A 140 -13.26 19.05 10.10
C LEU A 140 -13.15 17.90 9.09
N LEU A 141 -12.11 17.08 9.20
CA LEU A 141 -11.93 15.90 8.36
C LEU A 141 -13.08 14.90 8.55
N LYS A 142 -13.48 14.66 9.80
CA LYS A 142 -14.62 13.79 10.13
C LYS A 142 -15.91 14.29 9.50
N GLU A 143 -16.21 15.59 9.61
CA GLU A 143 -17.41 16.19 9.03
C GLU A 143 -17.42 16.09 7.49
N ALA A 144 -16.28 16.34 6.85
CA ALA A 144 -16.14 16.16 5.40
C ALA A 144 -16.40 14.71 4.96
N LYS A 145 -15.85 13.73 5.68
CA LYS A 145 -16.05 12.31 5.36
C LYS A 145 -17.47 11.81 5.64
N LEU A 146 -18.13 12.34 6.66
CA LEU A 146 -19.56 12.07 6.88
C LEU A 146 -20.40 12.59 5.71
N LYS A 147 -20.10 13.78 5.19
CA LYS A 147 -20.80 14.31 4.02
C LYS A 147 -20.54 13.47 2.77
N GLU A 148 -19.28 13.07 2.53
CA GLU A 148 -18.93 12.15 1.43
C GLU A 148 -19.70 10.82 1.55
N TYR A 149 -19.78 10.26 2.75
CA TYR A 149 -20.50 9.02 3.03
C TYR A 149 -21.99 9.13 2.66
N VAL A 150 -22.69 10.17 3.13
CA VAL A 150 -24.11 10.39 2.80
C VAL A 150 -24.31 10.56 1.29
N MET A 151 -23.43 11.30 0.60
CA MET A 151 -23.51 11.46 -0.85
C MET A 151 -23.29 10.13 -1.59
N LEU A 152 -22.39 9.29 -1.08
CA LEU A 152 -22.13 7.97 -1.64
C LEU A 152 -23.32 7.03 -1.45
N GLU A 153 -23.97 7.03 -0.28
CA GLU A 153 -25.20 6.27 -0.04
C GLU A 153 -26.30 6.67 -1.03
N MET A 154 -26.53 7.98 -1.21
CA MET A 154 -27.51 8.47 -2.19
C MET A 154 -27.15 8.06 -3.63
N PHE A 155 -25.87 8.06 -3.97
CA PHE A 155 -25.40 7.63 -5.29
C PHE A 155 -25.68 6.15 -5.52
N ILE A 156 -25.35 5.29 -4.56
CA ILE A 156 -25.59 3.84 -4.64
C ILE A 156 -27.09 3.55 -4.77
N GLU A 157 -27.94 4.20 -3.96
CA GLU A 157 -29.40 4.03 -4.05
C GLU A 157 -29.93 4.40 -5.46
N ASN A 158 -29.38 5.44 -6.09
CA ASN A 158 -29.72 5.80 -7.45
C ASN A 158 -29.25 4.78 -8.49
N CYS A 159 -28.05 4.21 -8.29
CA CYS A 159 -27.56 3.11 -9.13
C CYS A 159 -28.49 1.90 -9.06
N ASP A 160 -28.92 1.50 -7.86
CA ASP A 160 -29.84 0.37 -7.67
C ASP A 160 -31.18 0.61 -8.39
N LYS A 161 -31.78 1.80 -8.21
CA LYS A 161 -33.01 2.19 -8.93
C LYS A 161 -32.85 2.15 -10.46
N MET A 162 -31.70 2.58 -10.97
CA MET A 162 -31.41 2.54 -12.40
C MET A 162 -31.22 1.11 -12.90
N ILE A 163 -30.52 0.26 -12.15
CA ILE A 163 -30.33 -1.16 -12.47
C ILE A 163 -31.69 -1.85 -12.55
N ASP A 164 -32.55 -1.67 -11.55
CA ASP A 164 -33.89 -2.27 -11.53
C ASP A 164 -34.73 -1.82 -12.73
N SER A 165 -34.69 -0.51 -13.06
CA SER A 165 -35.39 0.05 -14.22
C SER A 165 -34.91 -0.57 -15.53
N ILE A 166 -33.59 -0.73 -15.71
CA ILE A 166 -32.99 -1.38 -16.88
C ILE A 166 -33.40 -2.85 -16.95
N GLN A 167 -33.30 -3.59 -15.84
CA GLN A 167 -33.67 -4.99 -15.75
C GLN A 167 -35.15 -5.21 -16.10
N ASN A 168 -36.05 -4.36 -15.60
CA ASN A 168 -37.49 -4.45 -15.90
C ASN A 168 -37.78 -4.20 -17.39
N LYS A 169 -37.08 -3.23 -18.02
CA LYS A 169 -37.20 -3.00 -19.47
C LYS A 169 -36.68 -4.17 -20.31
N LEU A 170 -35.63 -4.85 -19.85
CA LEU A 170 -35.09 -6.03 -20.53
C LEU A 170 -36.04 -7.23 -20.39
N LYS A 171 -36.69 -7.41 -19.24
CA LYS A 171 -37.67 -8.49 -19.01
C LYS A 171 -38.95 -8.34 -19.83
N ASN A 172 -39.42 -7.11 -20.03
CA ASN A 172 -40.63 -6.80 -20.82
C ASN A 172 -40.41 -6.82 -22.35
N LYS A 173 -39.24 -7.30 -22.81
CA LYS A 173 -38.87 -7.39 -24.24
C LYS A 173 -39.01 -8.81 -24.81
N ASN A 174 -39.47 -9.77 -23.98
CA ASN A 174 -39.95 -11.10 -24.35
C ASN A 174 -41.48 -11.15 -24.25
#